data_AF-A0A8B6H664-F1
#
_entry.id   AF-A0A8B6H664-F1
#
_cell.length_a   1.000
_cell.length_b   1.000
_cell.length_c   1.000
_cell.angle_alpha   90.00
_cell.angle_beta   90.00
_cell.angle_gamma   90.00
#
_symmetry.space_group_name_H-M   'P 1'
#
loop_
_entity.id
_entity.type
_entity.pdbx_description
1 polymer ?
#
loop_
_entity_poly.entity_id
_entity_poly.type
_entity_poly.pdbx_seq_one_letter_code
_entity_poly.pdbx_strand_id
1 'polypeptide(L)'
;MTSVLMFTFFMMCVVCETVFSLPCLTIKSKEDFIKARKALTNLEDFLKSQASAIKSKVQDLDKDITSMEEDFKRRQWRKYNSHCYYIGDDNVIWTDAERKCREIGGYLAKIDDSSENSWIQQQLNNASIKNYHWLGSTDVVNGDWRWIYDQTQLSYKNFGSGRPFPTSNANSHLSNCIEMSYSNGNWYDYSCSNTLPYVCESNFCFQ
;
A
#
# COMPACT_ATOMS: atom_id res chain seq x y z
N MET A 1 -50.56 -15.80 56.62
CA MET A 1 -49.95 -14.70 55.84
C MET A 1 -49.80 -14.98 54.34
N THR A 2 -50.13 -16.18 53.84
CA THR A 2 -49.99 -16.58 52.42
C THR A 2 -51.20 -16.23 51.53
N SER A 3 -52.38 -15.94 52.10
CA SER A 3 -53.60 -15.68 51.33
C SER A 3 -53.77 -14.20 50.91
N VAL A 4 -53.18 -13.26 51.65
CA VAL A 4 -53.33 -11.81 51.39
C VAL A 4 -52.41 -11.33 50.26
N LEU A 5 -51.21 -11.92 50.11
CA LEU A 5 -50.25 -11.61 49.05
C LEU A 5 -50.69 -12.09 47.66
N MET A 6 -51.55 -13.12 47.59
CA MET A 6 -52.06 -13.64 46.31
C MET A 6 -53.24 -12.80 45.79
N PHE A 7 -54.03 -12.22 46.70
CA PHE A 7 -55.13 -11.32 46.36
C PHE A 7 -54.64 -9.95 45.88
N THR A 8 -53.54 -9.42 46.42
CA THR A 8 -52.98 -8.13 45.98
C THR A 8 -52.34 -8.22 44.60
N PHE A 9 -51.75 -9.36 44.23
CA PHE A 9 -51.21 -9.60 42.90
C PHE A 9 -52.30 -9.72 41.82
N PHE A 10 -53.43 -10.36 42.16
CA PHE A 10 -54.58 -10.47 41.28
C PHE A 10 -55.27 -9.11 41.08
N MET A 11 -55.38 -8.31 42.15
CA MET A 11 -55.94 -6.95 42.09
C MET A 11 -55.06 -5.99 41.27
N MET A 12 -53.73 -6.10 41.34
CA MET A 12 -52.85 -5.28 40.50
C MET A 12 -52.99 -5.58 39.00
N CYS A 13 -53.35 -6.81 38.61
CA CYS A 13 -53.70 -7.11 37.22
C CYS A 13 -55.04 -6.50 36.81
N VAL A 14 -56.06 -6.57 37.66
CA VAL A 14 -57.42 -6.07 37.35
C VAL A 14 -57.50 -4.54 37.32
N VAL A 15 -56.71 -3.83 38.15
CA VAL A 15 -56.66 -2.36 38.12
C VAL A 15 -55.99 -1.84 36.84
N CYS A 16 -55.13 -2.63 36.20
CA CYS A 16 -54.54 -2.28 34.91
C CYS A 16 -55.57 -2.25 33.77
N GLU A 17 -56.65 -3.03 33.86
CA GLU A 17 -57.70 -3.07 32.83
C GLU A 17 -58.74 -1.94 32.94
N THR A 18 -58.89 -1.32 34.12
CA THR A 18 -60.08 -0.49 34.41
C THR A 18 -59.81 1.02 34.52
N VAL A 19 -58.58 1.49 34.76
CA VAL A 19 -58.35 2.90 35.11
C VAL A 19 -57.53 3.69 34.08
N PHE A 20 -56.68 3.06 33.26
CA PHE A 20 -55.76 3.83 32.41
C PHE A 20 -56.05 3.84 30.91
N SER A 21 -57.01 3.05 30.39
CA SER A 21 -57.32 2.99 28.94
C SER A 21 -56.08 2.87 28.05
N LEU A 22 -54.98 2.33 28.59
CA LEU A 22 -53.83 1.93 27.82
C LEU A 22 -54.14 0.50 27.36
N PRO A 23 -54.32 0.25 26.06
CA PRO A 23 -54.70 -1.07 25.59
C PRO A 23 -53.65 -2.08 26.03
N CYS A 24 -54.08 -3.03 26.86
CA CYS A 24 -53.26 -4.17 27.27
C CYS A 24 -52.76 -4.86 25.99
N LEU A 25 -51.44 -4.93 25.82
CA LEU A 25 -50.76 -5.55 24.67
C LEU A 25 -51.48 -6.84 24.26
N THR A 26 -52.15 -6.84 23.11
CA THR A 26 -52.80 -8.03 22.54
C THR A 26 -51.79 -9.16 22.38
N ILE A 27 -52.21 -10.44 22.48
CA ILE A 27 -51.31 -11.61 22.39
C ILE A 27 -50.43 -11.55 21.13
N LYS A 28 -51.00 -11.13 19.99
CA LYS A 28 -50.29 -10.88 18.73
C LYS A 28 -49.17 -9.84 18.90
N SER A 29 -49.45 -8.71 19.55
CA SER A 29 -48.44 -7.67 19.80
C SER A 29 -47.30 -8.14 20.73
N LYS A 30 -47.57 -9.07 21.66
CA LYS A 30 -46.52 -9.68 22.50
C LYS A 30 -45.63 -10.63 21.70
N GLU A 31 -46.20 -11.48 20.85
CA GLU A 31 -45.43 -12.36 19.96
C GLU A 31 -44.56 -11.58 18.98
N ASP A 32 -45.10 -10.50 18.41
CA ASP A 32 -44.37 -9.64 17.49
C ASP A 32 -43.22 -8.93 18.20
N PHE A 33 -43.41 -8.47 19.45
CA PHE A 33 -42.34 -7.90 20.26
C PHE A 33 -41.23 -8.91 20.57
N ILE A 34 -41.59 -10.17 20.89
CA ILE A 34 -40.62 -11.25 21.13
C ILE A 34 -39.80 -11.54 19.85
N LYS A 35 -40.46 -11.61 18.69
CA LYS A 35 -39.78 -11.79 17.39
C LYS A 35 -38.82 -10.64 17.10
N ALA A 36 -39.25 -9.40 17.30
CA ALA A 36 -38.41 -8.21 17.10
C ALA A 36 -37.20 -8.22 18.04
N ARG A 37 -37.39 -8.55 19.32
CA ARG A 37 -36.29 -8.66 20.28
C ARG A 37 -35.29 -9.75 19.89
N LYS A 38 -35.77 -10.92 19.46
CA LYS A 38 -34.90 -12.00 18.97
C LYS A 38 -34.11 -11.60 17.72
N ALA A 39 -34.76 -10.87 16.80
CA ALA A 39 -34.08 -10.33 15.63
C ALA A 39 -32.98 -9.33 16.02
N LEU A 40 -33.24 -8.47 17.00
CA LEU A 40 -32.25 -7.50 17.51
C LEU A 40 -31.05 -8.21 18.17
N THR A 41 -31.27 -9.23 19.01
CA THR A 41 -30.16 -9.97 19.63
C THR A 41 -29.32 -10.70 18.59
N ASN A 42 -29.96 -11.31 17.58
CA ASN A 42 -29.24 -11.96 16.48
C ASN A 42 -28.38 -10.94 15.69
N LEU A 43 -28.90 -9.73 15.50
CA LEU A 43 -28.15 -8.65 14.84
C LEU A 43 -26.97 -8.18 15.69
N GLU A 44 -27.16 -8.00 17.00
CA GLU A 44 -26.06 -7.65 17.91
C GLU A 44 -24.95 -8.71 17.91
N ASP A 45 -25.31 -9.98 17.93
CA ASP A 45 -24.35 -11.09 17.88
C ASP A 45 -23.59 -11.11 16.54
N PHE A 46 -24.29 -10.85 15.43
CA PHE A 46 -23.66 -10.70 14.13
C PHE A 46 -22.66 -9.54 14.10
N LEU A 47 -23.05 -8.37 14.62
CA LEU A 47 -22.18 -7.19 14.68
C LEU A 47 -20.94 -7.44 15.55
N LYS A 48 -21.10 -8.11 16.71
CA LYS A 48 -19.97 -8.50 17.56
C LYS A 48 -19.02 -9.46 16.85
N SER A 49 -19.57 -10.41 16.09
CA SER A 49 -18.76 -11.34 15.29
C SER A 49 -18.00 -10.64 14.17
N GLN A 50 -18.58 -9.65 13.50
CA GLN A 50 -17.88 -8.85 12.50
C GLN A 50 -16.80 -7.97 13.14
N ALA A 51 -17.11 -7.35 14.29
CA ALA A 51 -16.16 -6.51 15.02
C ALA A 51 -14.93 -7.31 15.50
N SER A 52 -15.12 -8.54 15.97
CA SER A 52 -13.99 -9.41 16.36
C SER A 52 -13.14 -9.82 15.15
N ALA A 53 -13.76 -10.12 14.01
CA ALA A 53 -13.04 -10.43 12.77
C ALA A 53 -12.22 -9.23 12.27
N ILE A 54 -12.79 -8.02 12.30
CA ILE A 54 -12.08 -6.79 11.95
C ILE A 54 -10.90 -6.56 12.91
N LYS A 55 -11.13 -6.72 14.21
CA LYS A 55 -10.07 -6.58 15.23
C LYS A 55 -8.90 -7.52 14.98
N SER A 56 -9.17 -8.78 14.63
CA SER A 56 -8.12 -9.73 14.27
C SER A 56 -7.30 -9.26 13.07
N LYS A 57 -7.97 -8.80 12.00
CA LYS A 57 -7.28 -8.28 10.80
C LYS A 57 -6.42 -7.06 11.10
N VAL A 58 -6.89 -6.17 11.99
CA VAL A 58 -6.09 -5.00 12.43
C VAL A 58 -4.82 -5.47 13.14
N GLN A 59 -4.92 -6.47 14.01
CA GLN A 59 -3.74 -7.01 14.70
C GLN A 59 -2.74 -7.67 13.73
N ASP A 60 -3.24 -8.37 12.71
CA ASP A 60 -2.39 -8.96 11.66
C ASP A 60 -1.68 -7.86 10.86
N LEU A 61 -2.41 -6.79 10.47
CA LEU A 61 -1.83 -5.64 9.78
C LEU A 61 -0.79 -4.90 10.63
N ASP A 62 -1.02 -4.72 11.93
CA ASP A 62 -0.06 -4.07 12.84
C ASP A 62 1.25 -4.87 12.93
N LYS A 63 1.15 -6.21 12.92
CA LYS A 63 2.31 -7.10 12.89
C LYS A 63 3.07 -6.97 11.56
N ASP A 64 2.36 -6.94 10.44
CA ASP A 64 2.98 -6.77 9.12
C ASP A 64 3.68 -5.41 9.00
N ILE A 65 3.06 -4.33 9.49
CA ILE A 65 3.67 -2.99 9.56
C ILE A 65 4.96 -3.03 10.38
N THR A 66 4.93 -3.65 11.55
CA THR A 66 6.12 -3.78 12.42
C THR A 66 7.24 -4.53 11.71
N SER A 67 6.91 -5.63 11.01
CA SER A 67 7.89 -6.39 10.22
C SER A 67 8.48 -5.56 9.09
N MET A 68 7.66 -4.75 8.39
CA MET A 68 8.12 -3.87 7.33
C MET A 68 9.06 -2.76 7.86
N GLU A 69 8.77 -2.20 9.04
CA GLU A 69 9.62 -1.20 9.70
C GLU A 69 11.02 -1.74 10.03
N GLU A 70 11.10 -2.94 10.60
CA GLU A 70 12.37 -3.59 10.90
C GLU A 70 13.18 -3.86 9.62
N ASP A 71 12.50 -4.33 8.58
CA ASP A 71 13.09 -4.61 7.29
C ASP A 71 13.59 -3.36 6.56
N PHE A 72 12.89 -2.24 6.73
CA PHE A 72 13.32 -0.93 6.25
C PHE A 72 14.57 -0.45 7.01
N LYS A 73 14.58 -0.52 8.34
CA LYS A 73 15.74 -0.15 9.17
C LYS A 73 16.98 -0.96 8.78
N ARG A 74 16.81 -2.24 8.47
CA ARG A 74 17.91 -3.12 8.04
C ARG A 74 18.49 -2.77 6.66
N ARG A 75 17.67 -2.32 5.71
CA ARG A 75 18.09 -2.06 4.31
C ARG A 75 18.81 -0.72 4.10
N GLN A 76 18.96 0.10 5.15
CA GLN A 76 19.62 1.40 5.07
C GLN A 76 19.05 2.31 3.97
N TRP A 77 17.72 2.43 3.95
CA TRP A 77 17.04 3.39 3.07
C TRP A 77 17.53 4.81 3.37
N ARG A 78 17.67 5.61 2.30
CA ARG A 78 18.17 6.98 2.35
C ARG A 78 17.03 7.93 2.02
N LYS A 79 16.74 8.86 2.91
CA LYS A 79 15.66 9.83 2.71
C LYS A 79 16.14 11.02 1.89
N TYR A 80 15.33 11.42 0.92
CA TYR A 80 15.47 12.68 0.17
C TYR A 80 14.09 13.27 -0.07
N ASN A 81 13.87 14.51 0.39
CA ASN A 81 12.56 15.14 0.41
C ASN A 81 11.48 14.24 1.07
N SER A 82 10.37 13.98 0.37
CA SER A 82 9.27 13.10 0.77
C SER A 82 9.45 11.63 0.37
N HIS A 83 10.61 11.27 -0.17
CA HIS A 83 10.86 9.95 -0.77
C HIS A 83 12.03 9.25 -0.06
N CYS A 84 12.04 7.93 -0.16
CA CYS A 84 13.09 7.08 0.38
C CYS A 84 13.67 6.20 -0.71
N TYR A 85 15.00 6.06 -0.71
CA TYR A 85 15.75 5.38 -1.75
C TYR A 85 16.58 4.24 -1.20
N TYR A 86 16.53 3.10 -1.88
CA TYR A 86 17.34 1.92 -1.59
C TYR A 86 18.20 1.59 -2.80
N ILE A 87 19.45 1.19 -2.57
CA ILE A 87 20.37 0.79 -3.63
C ILE A 87 20.57 -0.71 -3.50
N GLY A 88 20.07 -1.46 -4.48
CA GLY A 88 20.29 -2.90 -4.60
C GLY A 88 21.58 -3.17 -5.36
N ASP A 89 22.52 -3.87 -4.74
CA ASP A 89 23.85 -4.18 -5.30
C ASP A 89 23.85 -5.48 -6.13
N ASP A 90 22.80 -6.29 -6.01
CA ASP A 90 22.69 -7.51 -6.78
C ASP A 90 22.37 -7.21 -8.26
N ASN A 91 23.09 -7.89 -9.15
CA ASN A 91 22.96 -7.67 -10.58
C ASN A 91 21.80 -8.49 -11.14
N VAL A 92 20.75 -7.81 -11.61
CA VAL A 92 19.54 -8.46 -12.15
C VAL A 92 19.04 -7.75 -13.41
N ILE A 93 18.21 -8.45 -14.18
CA ILE A 93 17.53 -7.85 -15.33
C ILE A 93 16.53 -6.79 -14.88
N TRP A 94 16.20 -5.84 -15.75
CA TRP A 94 15.38 -4.69 -15.38
C TRP A 94 14.01 -5.08 -14.78
N THR A 95 13.36 -6.09 -15.36
CA THR A 95 12.06 -6.59 -14.86
C THR A 95 12.16 -7.19 -13.46
N ASP A 96 13.29 -7.84 -13.14
CA ASP A 96 13.54 -8.37 -11.80
C ASP A 96 13.90 -7.27 -10.82
N ALA A 97 14.61 -6.22 -11.26
CA ALA A 97 14.87 -5.05 -10.44
C ALA A 97 13.58 -4.35 -10.02
N GLU A 98 12.65 -4.11 -10.97
CA GLU A 98 11.33 -3.56 -10.68
C GLU A 98 10.55 -4.46 -9.72
N ARG A 99 10.51 -5.77 -9.97
CA ARG A 99 9.86 -6.73 -9.07
C ARG A 99 10.45 -6.66 -7.65
N LYS A 100 11.77 -6.62 -7.51
CA LYS A 100 12.46 -6.54 -6.21
C LYS A 100 12.15 -5.24 -5.48
N CYS A 101 12.11 -4.12 -6.18
CA CYS A 101 11.68 -2.85 -5.58
C CYS A 101 10.23 -2.93 -5.09
N ARG A 102 9.33 -3.57 -5.85
CA ARG A 102 7.91 -3.77 -5.46
C ARG A 102 7.78 -4.66 -4.23
N GLU A 103 8.56 -5.74 -4.16
CA GLU A 103 8.57 -6.67 -3.01
C GLU A 103 8.96 -5.99 -1.69
N ILE A 104 9.73 -4.90 -1.75
CA ILE A 104 10.14 -4.12 -0.57
C ILE A 104 9.33 -2.83 -0.38
N GLY A 105 8.16 -2.72 -1.03
CA GLY A 105 7.26 -1.57 -0.86
C GLY A 105 7.69 -0.30 -1.60
N GLY A 106 8.54 -0.43 -2.62
CA GLY A 106 8.98 0.64 -3.51
C GLY A 106 8.70 0.33 -4.98
N TYR A 107 9.45 0.98 -5.84
CA TYR A 107 9.46 0.83 -7.30
C TYR A 107 10.83 1.28 -7.81
N LEU A 108 11.24 0.92 -9.04
CA LEU A 108 12.47 1.47 -9.60
C LEU A 108 12.38 3.00 -9.68
N ALA A 109 13.44 3.67 -9.26
CA ALA A 109 13.43 5.12 -9.04
C ALA A 109 12.99 5.91 -10.27
N LYS A 110 12.10 6.88 -10.02
CA LYS A 110 11.62 7.87 -10.97
C LYS A 110 12.29 9.18 -10.63
N ILE A 111 13.02 9.75 -11.58
CA ILE A 111 13.74 11.01 -11.34
C ILE A 111 12.94 12.18 -11.89
N ASP A 112 12.48 13.03 -11.00
CA ASP A 112 11.60 14.18 -11.30
C ASP A 112 12.38 15.46 -11.61
N ASP A 113 13.57 15.64 -11.05
CA ASP A 113 14.38 16.83 -11.26
C ASP A 113 15.90 16.60 -11.16
N SER A 114 16.67 17.65 -11.49
CA SER A 114 18.13 17.61 -11.47
C SER A 114 18.73 17.46 -10.07
N SER A 115 18.06 17.98 -9.03
CA SER A 115 18.55 17.92 -7.66
C SER A 115 18.43 16.50 -7.11
N GLU A 116 17.33 15.82 -7.41
CA GLU A 116 17.13 14.41 -7.12
C GLU A 116 18.17 13.55 -7.86
N ASN A 117 18.37 13.77 -9.16
CA ASN A 117 19.38 13.05 -9.95
C ASN A 117 20.79 13.18 -9.33
N SER A 118 21.21 14.40 -9.01
CA SER A 118 22.50 14.66 -8.39
C SER A 118 22.60 14.03 -7.00
N TRP A 119 21.52 14.04 -6.23
CA TRP A 119 21.51 13.41 -4.91
C TRP A 119 21.65 11.88 -5.02
N ILE A 120 20.91 11.23 -5.92
CA ILE A 120 21.04 9.78 -6.18
C ILE A 120 22.48 9.45 -6.59
N GLN A 121 23.06 10.20 -7.53
CA GLN A 121 24.45 10.02 -7.97
C GLN A 121 25.44 10.09 -6.78
N GLN A 122 25.26 11.04 -5.87
CA GLN A 122 26.08 11.13 -4.66
C GLN A 122 25.91 9.91 -3.75
N GLN A 123 24.68 9.40 -3.61
CA GLN A 123 24.44 8.18 -2.82
C GLN A 123 25.07 6.93 -3.43
N LEU A 124 25.05 6.81 -4.77
CA LEU A 124 25.75 5.73 -5.48
C LEU A 124 27.27 5.78 -5.22
N ASN A 125 27.87 6.97 -5.28
CA ASN A 125 29.28 7.17 -4.94
C ASN A 125 29.59 6.80 -3.48
N ASN A 126 28.73 7.22 -2.55
CA ASN A 126 28.89 6.92 -1.12
C ASN A 126 28.73 5.43 -0.80
N ALA A 127 27.82 4.74 -1.51
CA ALA A 127 27.63 3.30 -1.38
C ALA A 127 28.83 2.49 -1.92
N SER A 128 29.80 3.14 -2.57
CA SER A 128 30.95 2.50 -3.22
C SER A 128 30.59 1.49 -4.32
N ILE A 129 29.36 1.53 -4.83
CA ILE A 129 28.89 0.70 -5.95
C ILE A 129 29.19 1.46 -7.25
N LYS A 130 30.41 1.24 -7.77
CA LYS A 130 30.94 1.95 -8.94
C LYS A 130 30.47 1.33 -10.26
N ASN A 131 29.15 1.28 -10.47
CA ASN A 131 28.52 0.68 -11.64
C ASN A 131 27.40 1.56 -12.23
N TYR A 132 26.84 1.15 -13.36
CA TYR A 132 25.55 1.65 -13.84
C TYR A 132 24.41 0.99 -13.07
N HIS A 133 23.32 1.73 -12.87
CA HIS A 133 22.18 1.26 -12.07
C HIS A 133 20.87 1.43 -12.83
N TRP A 134 19.98 0.44 -12.74
CA TRP A 134 18.65 0.56 -13.32
C TRP A 134 17.83 1.69 -12.68
N LEU A 135 17.11 2.42 -13.54
CA LEU A 135 16.05 3.37 -13.20
C LEU A 135 14.70 2.89 -13.75
N GLY A 136 13.60 3.47 -13.28
CA GLY A 136 12.24 2.98 -13.55
C GLY A 136 11.65 3.34 -14.90
N SER A 137 12.45 3.77 -15.88
CA SER A 137 11.95 4.22 -17.18
C SER A 137 12.17 3.21 -18.30
N THR A 138 11.14 3.06 -19.14
CA THR A 138 11.14 2.21 -20.34
C THR A 138 10.33 2.86 -21.47
N ASP A 139 10.67 2.55 -22.73
CA ASP A 139 9.93 2.97 -23.93
C ASP A 139 9.15 1.83 -24.62
N VAL A 140 9.16 0.61 -24.05
CA VAL A 140 8.54 -0.61 -24.62
C VAL A 140 7.04 -0.44 -24.91
N VAL A 141 6.31 0.30 -24.07
CA VAL A 141 4.83 0.28 -24.10
C VAL A 141 4.25 1.13 -25.25
N ASN A 142 4.88 2.27 -25.59
CA ASN A 142 4.30 3.24 -26.52
C ASN A 142 5.31 3.88 -27.50
N GLY A 143 6.59 3.46 -27.49
CA GLY A 143 7.66 4.09 -28.28
C GLY A 143 8.14 5.44 -27.72
N ASP A 144 7.59 5.87 -26.59
CA ASP A 144 8.03 7.03 -25.82
C ASP A 144 8.50 6.59 -24.43
N TRP A 145 9.61 7.16 -23.95
CA TRP A 145 10.11 6.94 -22.59
C TRP A 145 9.09 7.38 -21.54
N ARG A 146 8.79 6.47 -20.61
CA ARG A 146 7.88 6.70 -19.48
C ARG A 146 8.39 6.04 -18.22
N TRP A 147 8.07 6.66 -17.09
CA TRP A 147 8.25 6.04 -15.78
C TRP A 147 7.21 4.93 -15.58
N ILE A 148 7.65 3.72 -15.27
CA ILE A 148 6.74 2.57 -15.14
C ILE A 148 5.80 2.71 -13.94
N TYR A 149 6.25 3.44 -12.90
CA TYR A 149 5.50 3.63 -11.66
C TYR A 149 4.14 4.30 -11.87
N ASP A 150 4.11 5.40 -12.62
CA ASP A 150 2.92 6.25 -12.79
C ASP A 150 2.55 6.49 -14.27
N GLN A 151 3.27 5.85 -15.20
CA GLN A 151 3.09 5.97 -16.66
C GLN A 151 3.31 7.38 -17.22
N THR A 152 3.89 8.29 -16.43
CA THR A 152 4.18 9.66 -16.86
C THR A 152 5.35 9.70 -17.84
N GLN A 153 5.35 10.70 -18.73
CA GLN A 153 6.49 10.99 -19.58
C GLN A 153 7.61 11.66 -18.77
N LEU A 154 8.85 11.53 -19.25
CA LEU A 154 10.02 12.16 -18.63
C LEU A 154 9.91 13.68 -18.71
N SER A 155 9.57 14.31 -17.58
CA SER A 155 9.61 15.77 -17.36
C SER A 155 11.05 16.28 -17.28
N TYR A 156 11.92 15.52 -16.62
CA TYR A 156 13.35 15.73 -16.53
C TYR A 156 14.11 14.64 -17.30
N LYS A 157 15.24 15.01 -17.91
CA LYS A 157 16.08 14.14 -18.73
C LYS A 157 17.55 14.46 -18.49
N ASN A 158 18.33 13.45 -18.12
CA ASN A 158 19.78 13.58 -18.00
C ASN A 158 20.55 12.62 -18.92
N PHE A 159 20.07 12.42 -20.15
CA PHE A 159 20.73 11.51 -21.09
C PHE A 159 22.16 11.95 -21.41
N GLY A 160 23.07 10.98 -21.46
CA GLY A 160 24.44 11.20 -21.93
C GLY A 160 24.50 11.59 -23.40
N SER A 161 25.64 12.13 -23.83
CA SER A 161 25.84 12.53 -25.23
C SER A 161 25.52 11.39 -26.20
N GLY A 162 24.65 11.66 -27.17
CA GLY A 162 24.23 10.70 -28.18
C GLY A 162 23.17 9.69 -27.73
N ARG A 163 22.59 9.86 -26.53
CA ARG A 163 21.52 9.01 -25.98
C ARG A 163 20.18 9.76 -25.85
N PRO A 164 19.03 9.04 -25.84
CA PRO A 164 18.90 7.62 -26.19
C PRO A 164 19.31 7.36 -27.65
N PHE A 165 19.68 6.13 -28.01
CA PHE A 165 20.01 5.87 -29.41
C PHE A 165 18.80 6.16 -30.30
N PRO A 166 18.99 6.79 -31.47
CA PRO A 166 17.90 6.99 -32.41
C PRO A 166 17.29 5.64 -32.80
N THR A 167 15.96 5.60 -32.93
CA THR A 167 15.19 4.40 -33.35
C THR A 167 15.61 3.87 -34.73
N SER A 168 16.33 4.66 -35.53
CA SER A 168 16.91 4.25 -36.81
C SER A 168 18.16 3.36 -36.69
N ASN A 169 18.70 3.19 -35.48
CA ASN A 169 19.81 2.28 -35.22
C ASN A 169 19.26 0.86 -35.06
N ALA A 170 19.82 -0.13 -35.77
CA ALA A 170 19.37 -1.53 -35.72
C ALA A 170 19.39 -2.14 -34.31
N ASN A 171 20.22 -1.59 -33.40
CA ASN A 171 20.30 -2.02 -32.01
C ASN A 171 19.43 -1.20 -31.04
N SER A 172 18.74 -0.14 -31.51
CA SER A 172 17.90 0.72 -30.67
C SER A 172 16.72 -0.04 -30.07
N HIS A 173 16.08 -0.92 -30.85
CA HIS A 173 14.93 -1.73 -30.41
C HIS A 173 15.23 -2.70 -29.27
N LEU A 174 16.51 -2.93 -28.96
CA LEU A 174 16.93 -3.77 -27.85
C LEU A 174 17.20 -2.96 -26.59
N SER A 175 17.41 -1.64 -26.68
CA SER A 175 17.86 -0.78 -25.59
C SER A 175 16.70 0.01 -24.98
N ASN A 176 15.73 -0.69 -24.40
CA ASN A 176 14.45 -0.09 -24.01
C ASN A 176 14.34 0.24 -22.51
N CYS A 177 15.46 0.22 -21.78
CA CYS A 177 15.52 0.47 -20.34
C CYS A 177 16.62 1.49 -20.01
N ILE A 178 16.38 2.32 -18.99
CA ILE A 178 17.36 3.35 -18.58
C ILE A 178 18.27 2.85 -17.47
N GLU A 179 19.57 3.01 -17.68
CA GLU A 179 20.59 2.92 -16.64
C GLU A 179 21.19 4.30 -16.33
N MET A 180 21.60 4.52 -15.08
CA MET A 180 22.28 5.72 -14.60
C MET A 180 23.72 5.43 -14.26
N SER A 181 24.66 6.24 -14.75
CA SER A 181 26.07 6.15 -14.36
C SER A 181 26.31 6.70 -12.97
N TYR A 182 26.95 5.92 -12.08
CA TYR A 182 27.39 6.43 -10.77
C TYR A 182 28.35 7.63 -10.89
N SER A 183 29.11 7.72 -11.99
CA SER A 183 30.24 8.67 -12.10
C SER A 183 29.78 10.10 -12.36
N ASN A 184 28.81 10.29 -13.26
CA ASN A 184 28.36 11.60 -13.72
C ASN A 184 26.83 11.78 -13.63
N GLY A 185 26.09 10.74 -13.25
CA GLY A 185 24.64 10.77 -13.13
C GLY A 185 23.90 10.76 -14.46
N ASN A 186 24.58 10.63 -15.59
CA ASN A 186 23.96 10.59 -16.91
C ASN A 186 23.23 9.27 -17.14
N TRP A 187 22.19 9.35 -17.96
CA TRP A 187 21.32 8.23 -18.31
C TRP A 187 21.69 7.68 -19.68
N TYR A 188 21.60 6.36 -19.81
CA TYR A 188 21.85 5.64 -21.05
C TYR A 188 20.73 4.63 -21.26
N ASP A 189 20.28 4.53 -22.50
CA ASP A 189 19.42 3.44 -22.94
C ASP A 189 20.26 2.17 -23.09
N TYR A 190 19.78 1.08 -22.49
CA TYR A 190 20.48 -0.19 -22.44
C TYR A 190 19.51 -1.36 -22.51
N SER A 191 20.03 -2.53 -22.89
CA SER A 191 19.18 -3.70 -23.04
C SER A 191 18.66 -4.19 -21.70
N CYS A 192 17.33 -4.27 -21.59
CA CYS A 192 16.61 -4.68 -20.38
C CYS A 192 16.99 -6.08 -19.88
N SER A 193 17.56 -6.92 -20.76
CA SER A 193 18.02 -8.28 -20.45
C SER A 193 19.44 -8.32 -19.85
N ASN A 194 20.16 -7.20 -19.81
CA ASN A 194 21.43 -7.13 -19.09
C ASN A 194 21.20 -7.13 -17.58
N THR A 195 22.21 -7.50 -16.81
CA THR A 195 22.13 -7.51 -15.35
C THR A 195 22.91 -6.36 -14.74
N LEU A 196 22.25 -5.53 -13.95
CA LEU A 196 22.84 -4.38 -13.25
C LEU A 196 22.29 -4.28 -11.83
N PRO A 197 23.00 -3.61 -10.92
CA PRO A 197 22.40 -3.10 -9.68
C PRO A 197 21.30 -2.07 -10.01
N TYR A 198 20.54 -1.65 -9.01
CA TYR A 198 19.33 -0.85 -9.22
C TYR A 198 19.05 0.12 -8.08
N VAL A 199 18.30 1.17 -8.37
CA VAL A 199 17.83 2.13 -7.37
C VAL A 199 16.32 1.97 -7.23
N CYS A 200 15.87 1.64 -6.02
CA CYS A 200 14.47 1.69 -5.65
C CYS A 200 14.12 3.03 -5.00
N GLU A 201 12.89 3.46 -5.19
CA GLU A 201 12.26 4.59 -4.56
C GLU A 201 10.96 4.14 -3.88
N SER A 202 10.61 4.79 -2.77
CA SER A 202 9.31 4.63 -2.12
C SER A 202 8.80 5.98 -1.64
N ASN A 203 7.48 6.19 -1.77
CA ASN A 203 6.78 7.34 -1.21
C ASN A 203 6.58 7.20 0.32
N PHE A 204 6.90 6.03 0.87
CA PHE A 204 6.77 5.74 2.29
C PHE A 204 8.15 5.61 2.93
N CYS A 205 8.45 6.56 3.79
CA CYS A 205 9.62 6.53 4.65
C CYS A 205 9.19 6.14 6.05
N PHE A 206 9.63 4.99 6.55
CA PHE A 206 9.50 4.69 7.97
C PHE A 206 10.43 5.62 8.77
N GLN A 207 9.94 6.13 9.91
CA GLN A 207 10.66 7.03 10.81
C GLN A 207 11.47 6.26 11.87
#